data_AF-A0AAD8FLR3-F1
#
_entry.id   AF-A0AAD8FLR3-F1
#
_cell.length_a   1.000
_cell.length_b   1.000
_cell.length_c   1.000
_cell.angle_alpha   90.00
_cell.angle_beta   90.00
_cell.angle_gamma   90.00
#
_symmetry.space_group_name_H-M   'P 1'
#
loop_
_entity.id
_entity.type
_entity.pdbx_description
1 polymer ?
#
loop_
_entity_poly.entity_id
_entity_poly.type
_entity_poly.pdbx_seq_one_letter_code
_entity_poly.pdbx_strand_id
1 'polypeptide(L)'
;MGSGSSKKSTVIISSKPQTHQNQAPVVVSVQDKKHVDLSSGEIKKKFKRYLKIQKEIHEKEAKNIPKSLQSKKEQLTQLEISFVESDKNYKAACDKVAKEQADVDKLKNPSVKAFFKDQNEFDEKMSKEQEELLEALNEQEVAKKHLEGIVSQKKTLDKEIRDTTEKLNKLMTLYDEQDKILNDIFQGKYGSELENKLEEEVEQLLDRKERISVAKYKWSNGRLLLFHACNQLAYAVKRWLDLGQVDNNNMQVKFQLATETRNNLIAASQNIMTAKRYLNSIKFPYCEPEEIDTLNRATGNIYIDMQNPERHQHALQCYNVTHKRCAALLQWFDSVISNTIEKDLAVAKADLAPKEQALRNERLRLIREKLGDDNTEDIKLENDMIDEFDTDVLEPELLAISKPEGDNGKLAASDSHNTLAPTPLPLNELAPPPSQEDLFGNIEQLKKQHEKEMAQIEKAQETNKARIEQGLQEKLKERRTKRSRLQEE
;
A
#
# COMPACT_ATOMS: atom_id res chain seq x y z
N MET A 1 19.73 -73.79 24.57
CA MET A 1 18.60 -73.35 25.44
C MET A 1 18.34 -71.90 25.10
N GLY A 2 17.17 -71.39 24.71
CA GLY A 2 15.83 -71.89 24.42
C GLY A 2 15.10 -70.61 23.95
N SER A 3 14.55 -70.61 22.73
CA SER A 3 13.09 -70.59 22.47
C SER A 3 12.36 -69.29 22.84
N GLY A 4 11.74 -68.63 21.85
CA GLY A 4 10.75 -67.58 22.11
C GLY A 4 10.26 -66.80 20.89
N SER A 5 9.53 -67.46 20.00
CA SER A 5 8.89 -66.92 18.78
C SER A 5 8.10 -65.62 18.93
N SER A 6 8.28 -64.74 17.93
CA SER A 6 7.40 -63.62 17.59
C SER A 6 5.97 -64.08 17.26
N LYS A 7 4.97 -63.47 17.89
CA LYS A 7 3.57 -63.49 17.43
C LYS A 7 3.23 -62.15 16.78
N LYS A 8 3.09 -62.18 15.45
CA LYS A 8 2.35 -61.18 14.66
C LYS A 8 0.86 -61.49 14.79
N SER A 9 0.06 -60.53 15.25
CA SER A 9 -1.40 -60.62 15.19
C SER A 9 -1.89 -60.09 13.85
N THR A 10 -2.25 -61.03 12.97
CA THR A 10 -3.00 -60.80 11.74
C THR A 10 -4.49 -60.76 12.10
N VAL A 11 -5.16 -59.62 11.91
CA VAL A 11 -6.62 -59.55 11.93
C VAL A 11 -7.11 -59.73 10.49
N ILE A 12 -7.77 -60.86 10.27
CA ILE A 12 -8.40 -61.27 9.01
C ILE A 12 -9.76 -60.57 8.92
N ILE A 13 -9.91 -59.65 7.96
CA ILE A 13 -11.21 -59.08 7.60
C ILE A 13 -11.88 -60.07 6.64
N SER A 14 -12.88 -60.80 7.15
CA SER A 14 -13.73 -61.70 6.38
C SER A 14 -14.83 -60.91 5.69
N SER A 15 -14.76 -60.84 4.36
CA SER A 15 -15.79 -60.29 3.49
C SER A 15 -16.87 -61.34 3.20
N LYS A 16 -18.11 -61.10 3.64
CA LYS A 16 -19.31 -61.68 3.02
C LYS A 16 -20.44 -60.64 2.89
N PRO A 17 -21.24 -60.73 1.81
CA PRO A 17 -22.07 -59.64 1.33
C PRO A 17 -23.40 -59.57 2.09
N GLN A 18 -23.77 -58.37 2.56
CA GLN A 18 -25.11 -58.10 3.06
C GLN A 18 -25.88 -57.25 2.06
N THR A 19 -26.98 -57.83 1.62
CA THR A 19 -28.07 -57.29 0.81
C THR A 19 -28.56 -55.94 1.32
N HIS A 20 -28.51 -54.90 0.49
CA HIS A 20 -29.21 -53.65 0.69
C HIS A 20 -30.72 -53.88 0.57
N GLN A 21 -31.41 -53.93 1.70
CA GLN A 21 -32.85 -53.67 1.75
C GLN A 21 -33.08 -52.15 1.69
N ASN A 22 -33.91 -51.74 0.74
CA ASN A 22 -34.48 -50.39 0.61
C ASN A 22 -35.05 -49.91 1.95
N GLN A 23 -34.40 -48.94 2.58
CA GLN A 23 -35.05 -48.04 3.53
C GLN A 23 -35.30 -46.71 2.82
N ALA A 24 -36.57 -46.36 2.69
CA ALA A 24 -36.99 -45.07 2.16
C ALA A 24 -36.39 -43.93 3.00
N PRO A 25 -35.94 -42.83 2.36
CA PRO A 25 -35.42 -41.69 3.10
C PRO A 25 -36.53 -41.10 3.98
N VAL A 26 -36.22 -40.97 5.27
CA VAL A 26 -37.03 -40.26 6.25
C VAL A 26 -37.18 -38.82 5.78
N VAL A 27 -38.38 -38.48 5.34
CA VAL A 27 -38.79 -37.09 5.08
C VAL A 27 -38.85 -36.40 6.44
N VAL A 28 -37.77 -35.69 6.79
CA VAL A 28 -37.82 -34.69 7.86
C VAL A 28 -38.73 -33.58 7.34
N SER A 29 -39.95 -33.54 7.85
CA SER A 29 -40.86 -32.43 7.58
C SER A 29 -40.24 -31.15 8.14
N VAL A 30 -39.77 -30.30 7.24
CA VAL A 30 -39.45 -28.91 7.57
C VAL A 30 -40.78 -28.29 7.99
N GLN A 31 -40.92 -28.04 9.28
CA GLN A 31 -42.06 -27.30 9.82
C GLN A 31 -42.09 -25.93 9.14
N ASP A 32 -43.15 -25.68 8.37
CA ASP A 32 -43.50 -24.36 7.84
C ASP A 32 -43.58 -23.37 9.01
N LYS A 33 -42.56 -22.51 9.15
CA LYS A 33 -42.69 -21.31 9.95
C LYS A 33 -43.76 -20.45 9.26
N LYS A 34 -44.92 -20.29 9.89
CA LYS A 34 -45.95 -19.33 9.48
C LYS A 34 -45.29 -17.96 9.27
N HIS A 35 -45.24 -17.54 8.01
CA HIS A 35 -44.75 -16.24 7.57
C HIS A 35 -45.69 -15.15 8.09
N VAL A 36 -45.13 -14.18 8.82
CA VAL A 36 -45.86 -12.97 9.24
C VAL A 36 -45.51 -11.87 8.24
N ASP A 37 -46.49 -11.42 7.46
CA ASP A 37 -46.35 -10.24 6.62
C ASP A 37 -46.11 -9.00 7.51
N LEU A 38 -45.04 -8.25 7.24
CA LEU A 38 -44.72 -7.02 7.95
C LEU A 38 -45.85 -6.00 7.75
N SER A 39 -46.20 -5.28 8.81
CA SER A 39 -47.13 -4.15 8.69
C SER A 39 -46.50 -3.01 7.87
N SER A 40 -47.34 -2.20 7.21
CA SER A 40 -46.87 -1.02 6.46
C SER A 40 -45.99 -0.07 7.32
N GLY A 41 -46.31 0.07 8.62
CA GLY A 41 -45.50 0.84 9.57
C GLY A 41 -44.10 0.25 9.81
N GLU A 42 -43.98 -1.09 9.87
CA GLU A 42 -42.68 -1.76 10.00
C GLU A 42 -41.84 -1.68 8.72
N ILE A 43 -42.49 -1.78 7.55
CA ILE A 43 -41.82 -1.60 6.25
C ILE A 43 -41.28 -0.16 6.13
N LYS A 44 -42.08 0.86 6.49
CA LYS A 44 -41.60 2.27 6.52
C LYS A 44 -40.39 2.45 7.44
N LYS A 45 -40.42 1.88 8.65
CA LYS A 45 -39.30 1.96 9.60
C LYS A 45 -38.03 1.31 9.04
N LYS A 46 -38.16 0.11 8.46
CA LYS A 46 -37.04 -0.60 7.82
C LYS A 46 -36.50 0.17 6.62
N PHE A 47 -37.38 0.80 5.84
CA PHE A 47 -37.00 1.61 4.69
C PHE A 47 -36.22 2.87 5.07
N LYS A 48 -36.64 3.62 6.10
CA LYS A 48 -35.85 4.75 6.61
C LYS A 48 -34.45 4.33 7.07
N ARG A 49 -34.37 3.17 7.75
CA ARG A 49 -33.07 2.60 8.15
C ARG A 49 -32.23 2.18 6.94
N TYR A 50 -32.85 1.62 5.90
CA TYR A 50 -32.19 1.29 4.64
C TYR A 50 -31.55 2.51 3.98
N LEU A 51 -32.27 3.63 3.86
CA LEU A 51 -31.74 4.88 3.29
C LEU A 51 -30.54 5.41 4.10
N LYS A 52 -30.65 5.38 5.42
CA LYS A 52 -29.55 5.80 6.31
C LYS A 52 -28.31 4.90 6.14
N ILE A 53 -28.49 3.59 6.10
CA ILE A 53 -27.38 2.63 5.90
C ILE A 53 -26.77 2.78 4.52
N GLN A 54 -27.58 2.98 3.47
CA GLN A 54 -27.11 3.28 2.12
C GLN A 54 -26.15 4.48 2.11
N LYS A 55 -26.51 5.56 2.82
CA LYS A 55 -25.62 6.72 2.98
C LYS A 55 -24.33 6.36 3.73
N GLU A 56 -24.44 5.68 4.87
CA GLU A 56 -23.27 5.26 5.66
C GLU A 56 -22.32 4.30 4.90
N ILE A 57 -22.88 3.42 4.06
CA ILE A 57 -22.12 2.52 3.16
C ILE A 57 -21.40 3.35 2.11
N HIS A 58 -22.11 4.23 1.41
CA HIS A 58 -21.52 5.06 0.35
C HIS A 58 -20.37 5.94 0.86
N GLU A 59 -20.54 6.57 2.03
CA GLU A 59 -19.48 7.36 2.70
C GLU A 59 -18.23 6.53 3.05
N LYS A 60 -18.40 5.23 3.33
CA LYS A 60 -17.31 4.31 3.68
C LYS A 60 -16.66 3.70 2.43
N GLU A 61 -17.44 3.35 1.41
CA GLU A 61 -16.97 2.88 0.11
C GLU A 61 -16.16 3.96 -0.61
N ALA A 62 -16.55 5.24 -0.48
CA ALA A 62 -15.78 6.37 -1.00
C ALA A 62 -14.33 6.39 -0.50
N LYS A 63 -14.08 5.86 0.71
CA LYS A 63 -12.75 5.80 1.33
C LYS A 63 -11.91 4.61 0.91
N ASN A 64 -12.44 3.72 0.06
CA ASN A 64 -11.73 2.56 -0.48
C ASN A 64 -11.06 1.69 0.61
N ILE A 65 -11.80 1.42 1.69
CA ILE A 65 -11.29 0.76 2.90
C ILE A 65 -10.69 -0.65 2.62
N PRO A 66 -11.37 -1.54 1.86
CA PRO A 66 -10.87 -2.91 1.64
C PRO A 66 -9.51 -2.94 0.93
N LYS A 67 -9.36 -2.25 -0.20
CA LYS A 67 -8.08 -2.25 -0.91
C LYS A 67 -7.01 -1.42 -0.21
N SER A 68 -7.37 -0.38 0.53
CA SER A 68 -6.41 0.32 1.40
C SER A 68 -5.82 -0.64 2.43
N LEU A 69 -6.65 -1.49 3.04
CA LEU A 69 -6.19 -2.53 3.96
C LEU A 69 -5.29 -3.56 3.25
N GLN A 70 -5.71 -4.06 2.08
CA GLN A 70 -4.91 -5.00 1.29
C GLN A 70 -3.54 -4.42 0.95
N SER A 71 -3.48 -3.19 0.44
CA SER A 71 -2.23 -2.52 0.12
C SER A 71 -1.33 -2.32 1.34
N LYS A 72 -1.91 -2.02 2.52
CA LYS A 72 -1.15 -1.89 3.77
C LYS A 72 -0.59 -3.23 4.25
N LYS A 73 -1.35 -4.32 4.13
CA LYS A 73 -0.86 -5.68 4.39
C LYS A 73 0.32 -6.05 3.48
N GLU A 74 0.20 -5.79 2.17
CA GLU A 74 1.29 -5.99 1.20
C GLU A 74 2.54 -5.20 1.59
N GLN A 75 2.38 -3.92 1.95
CA GLN A 75 3.49 -3.08 2.41
C GLN A 75 4.14 -3.64 3.68
N LEU A 76 3.36 -4.15 4.63
CA LEU A 76 3.89 -4.75 5.86
C LEU A 76 4.75 -5.96 5.54
N THR A 77 4.30 -6.85 4.65
CA THR A 77 5.08 -8.01 4.20
C THR A 77 6.41 -7.58 3.56
N GLN A 78 6.41 -6.55 2.72
CA GLN A 78 7.65 -6.03 2.13
C GLN A 78 8.58 -5.41 3.18
N LEU A 79 8.03 -4.73 4.18
CA LEU A 79 8.81 -4.18 5.29
C LEU A 79 9.38 -5.27 6.20
N GLU A 80 8.69 -6.38 6.37
CA GLU A 80 9.19 -7.54 7.11
C GLU A 80 10.40 -8.18 6.43
N ILE A 81 10.35 -8.34 5.10
CA ILE A 81 11.50 -8.81 4.31
C ILE A 81 12.67 -7.85 4.49
N SER A 82 12.41 -6.55 4.33
CA SER A 82 13.43 -5.49 4.47
C SER A 82 14.03 -5.42 5.87
N PHE A 83 13.23 -5.69 6.90
CA PHE A 83 13.68 -5.76 8.30
C PHE A 83 14.68 -6.89 8.50
N VAL A 84 14.39 -8.09 7.97
CA VAL A 84 15.29 -9.24 8.10
C VAL A 84 16.64 -8.95 7.41
N GLU A 85 16.61 -8.37 6.22
CA GLU A 85 17.82 -7.98 5.50
C GLU A 85 18.62 -6.90 6.26
N SER A 86 17.93 -5.86 6.75
CA SER A 86 18.58 -4.74 7.46
C SER A 86 19.14 -5.15 8.82
N ASP A 87 18.47 -6.05 9.54
CA ASP A 87 18.95 -6.62 10.80
C ASP A 87 20.22 -7.44 10.57
N LYS A 88 20.26 -8.24 9.49
CA LYS A 88 21.46 -8.96 9.07
C LYS A 88 22.60 -8.00 8.73
N ASN A 89 22.32 -6.95 7.96
CA ASN A 89 23.33 -5.95 7.58
C ASN A 89 23.87 -5.19 8.78
N TYR A 90 23.01 -4.81 9.74
CA TYR A 90 23.44 -4.15 10.97
C TYR A 90 24.34 -5.05 11.83
N LYS A 91 24.00 -6.35 11.96
CA LYS A 91 24.86 -7.32 12.66
C LYS A 91 26.22 -7.46 11.98
N ALA A 92 26.26 -7.60 10.66
CA ALA A 92 27.51 -7.66 9.90
C ALA A 92 28.36 -6.39 10.07
N ALA A 93 27.75 -5.20 10.08
CA ALA A 93 28.45 -3.95 10.34
C ALA A 93 29.00 -3.86 11.77
N CYS A 94 28.25 -4.36 12.78
CA CYS A 94 28.76 -4.48 14.15
C CYS A 94 29.99 -5.40 14.23
N ASP A 95 29.94 -6.54 13.54
CA ASP A 95 31.05 -7.50 13.50
C ASP A 95 32.29 -6.89 12.81
N LYS A 96 32.10 -6.13 11.73
CA LYS A 96 33.17 -5.38 11.04
C LYS A 96 33.82 -4.36 11.98
N VAL A 97 33.03 -3.53 12.68
CA VAL A 97 33.54 -2.57 13.66
C VAL A 97 34.34 -3.28 14.76
N ALA A 98 33.85 -4.39 15.28
CA ALA A 98 34.55 -5.15 16.31
C ALA A 98 35.91 -5.67 15.81
N LYS A 99 35.98 -6.10 14.54
CA LYS A 99 37.22 -6.54 13.90
C LYS A 99 38.21 -5.38 13.73
N GLU A 100 37.80 -4.29 13.09
CA GLU A 100 38.71 -3.16 12.81
C GLU A 100 39.18 -2.48 14.12
N GLN A 101 38.32 -2.43 15.15
CA GLN A 101 38.70 -1.94 16.46
C GLN A 101 39.79 -2.82 17.10
N ALA A 102 39.69 -4.15 16.95
CA ALA A 102 40.69 -5.07 17.46
C ALA A 102 42.03 -4.94 16.72
N ASP A 103 42.02 -4.66 15.42
CA ASP A 103 43.24 -4.45 14.63
C ASP A 103 43.95 -3.14 15.00
N VAL A 104 43.18 -2.05 15.20
CA VAL A 104 43.67 -0.80 15.79
C VAL A 104 44.26 -1.01 17.19
N ASP A 105 43.60 -1.79 18.06
CA ASP A 105 44.07 -2.00 19.43
C ASP A 105 45.32 -2.90 19.51
N LYS A 106 45.51 -3.82 18.55
CA LYS A 106 46.78 -4.56 18.38
C LYS A 106 47.93 -3.62 18.03
N LEU A 107 47.68 -2.60 17.20
CA LEU A 107 48.69 -1.62 16.80
C LEU A 107 49.02 -0.61 17.90
N LYS A 108 48.07 -0.26 18.77
CA LYS A 108 48.30 0.58 19.96
C LYS A 108 49.18 -0.08 21.03
N ASN A 109 49.31 -1.40 21.02
CA ASN A 109 50.17 -2.17 21.93
C ASN A 109 51.33 -2.86 21.20
N PRO A 110 52.25 -2.12 20.55
CA PRO A 110 53.32 -2.74 19.77
C PRO A 110 54.41 -3.30 20.69
N SER A 111 55.12 -4.33 20.22
CA SER A 111 56.39 -4.70 20.86
C SER A 111 57.39 -3.55 20.67
N VAL A 112 58.15 -3.22 21.73
CA VAL A 112 59.18 -2.15 21.71
C VAL A 112 60.11 -2.24 20.49
N LYS A 113 60.36 -3.46 19.98
CA LYS A 113 61.24 -3.71 18.83
C LYS A 113 60.63 -3.35 17.46
N ALA A 114 59.31 -3.30 17.34
CA ALA A 114 58.59 -2.96 16.10
C ALA A 114 58.36 -1.45 15.97
N PHE A 115 58.12 -0.77 17.10
CA PHE A 115 57.88 0.68 17.17
C PHE A 115 59.12 1.52 16.79
N PHE A 116 60.32 1.06 17.17
CA PHE A 116 61.58 1.80 16.94
C PHE A 116 62.28 1.49 15.61
N LYS A 117 61.74 0.61 14.77
CA LYS A 117 62.45 0.11 13.57
C LYS A 117 62.11 0.89 12.30
N ASP A 118 60.89 1.40 12.18
CA ASP A 118 60.46 2.31 11.10
C ASP A 118 59.21 3.08 11.52
N GLN A 119 59.40 4.28 12.07
CA GLN A 119 58.33 5.10 12.64
C GLN A 119 57.32 5.55 11.57
N ASN A 120 57.79 5.88 10.37
CA ASN A 120 56.93 6.28 9.25
C ASN A 120 56.01 5.14 8.78
N GLU A 121 56.52 3.91 8.70
CA GLU A 121 55.71 2.75 8.27
C GLU A 121 54.68 2.36 9.34
N PHE A 122 55.03 2.54 10.62
CA PHE A 122 54.09 2.37 11.74
C PHE A 122 52.98 3.41 11.71
N ASP A 123 53.33 4.69 11.53
CA ASP A 123 52.37 5.80 11.47
C ASP A 123 51.43 5.65 10.26
N GLU A 124 51.93 5.22 9.10
CA GLU A 124 51.12 4.96 7.91
C GLU A 124 50.14 3.80 8.12
N LYS A 125 50.59 2.68 8.72
CA LYS A 125 49.72 1.55 9.07
C LYS A 125 48.66 1.94 10.11
N MET A 126 49.05 2.68 11.14
CA MET A 126 48.13 3.15 12.17
C MET A 126 47.06 4.07 11.57
N SER A 127 47.46 4.99 10.69
CA SER A 127 46.54 5.88 9.98
C SER A 127 45.53 5.10 9.13
N LYS A 128 45.99 4.09 8.38
CA LYS A 128 45.13 3.25 7.55
C LYS A 128 44.09 2.48 8.37
N GLU A 129 44.51 1.91 9.48
CA GLU A 129 43.64 1.09 10.33
C GLU A 129 42.63 1.96 11.11
N GLN A 130 43.03 3.19 11.47
CA GLN A 130 42.09 4.20 11.99
C GLN A 130 41.08 4.65 10.93
N GLU A 131 41.49 4.78 9.67
CA GLU A 131 40.60 5.11 8.55
C GLU A 131 39.58 3.99 8.30
N GLU A 132 40.02 2.74 8.27
CA GLU A 132 39.16 1.55 8.12
C GLU A 132 38.15 1.42 9.28
N LEU A 133 38.58 1.70 10.52
CA LEU A 133 37.69 1.74 11.67
C LEU A 133 36.65 2.87 11.57
N LEU A 134 37.06 4.05 11.10
CA LEU A 134 36.13 5.18 10.87
C LEU A 134 35.08 4.84 9.81
N GLU A 135 35.48 4.19 8.72
CA GLU A 135 34.57 3.69 7.68
C GLU A 135 33.61 2.63 8.24
N ALA A 136 34.11 1.67 9.02
CA ALA A 136 33.28 0.65 9.66
C ALA A 136 32.26 1.26 10.64
N LEU A 137 32.67 2.23 11.48
CA LEU A 137 31.78 2.94 12.39
C LEU A 137 30.70 3.73 11.63
N ASN A 138 31.09 4.35 10.51
CA ASN A 138 30.18 5.03 9.61
C ASN A 138 29.14 4.05 9.04
N GLU A 139 29.55 2.90 8.51
CA GLU A 139 28.65 1.85 8.01
C GLU A 139 27.70 1.32 9.11
N GLN A 140 28.22 1.07 10.31
CA GLN A 140 27.43 0.61 11.45
C GLN A 140 26.34 1.62 11.83
N GLU A 141 26.67 2.91 11.88
CA GLU A 141 25.71 3.96 12.18
C GLU A 141 24.60 4.05 11.11
N VAL A 142 24.97 3.97 9.83
CA VAL A 142 24.00 3.97 8.72
C VAL A 142 23.08 2.76 8.81
N ALA A 143 23.64 1.56 9.01
CA ALA A 143 22.87 0.34 9.13
C ALA A 143 21.92 0.38 10.33
N LYS A 144 22.38 0.94 11.47
CA LYS A 144 21.56 1.14 12.67
C LYS A 144 20.38 2.07 12.40
N LYS A 145 20.65 3.27 11.85
CA LYS A 145 19.60 4.26 11.51
C LYS A 145 18.58 3.69 10.55
N HIS A 146 19.03 2.90 9.56
CA HIS A 146 18.13 2.24 8.62
C HIS A 146 17.21 1.22 9.31
N LEU A 147 17.77 0.37 10.17
CA LEU A 147 17.01 -0.62 10.93
C LEU A 147 15.99 0.04 11.88
N GLU A 148 16.40 1.07 12.61
CA GLU A 148 15.52 1.84 13.51
C GLU A 148 14.36 2.50 12.73
N GLY A 149 14.65 3.04 11.54
CA GLY A 149 13.63 3.59 10.64
C GLY A 149 12.60 2.54 10.22
N ILE A 150 13.04 1.36 9.79
CA ILE A 150 12.16 0.24 9.42
C ILE A 150 11.30 -0.20 10.62
N VAL A 151 11.90 -0.33 11.81
CA VAL A 151 11.15 -0.72 13.02
C VAL A 151 10.06 0.30 13.35
N SER A 152 10.37 1.59 13.26
CA SER A 152 9.39 2.66 13.49
C SER A 152 8.25 2.61 12.46
N GLN A 153 8.57 2.40 11.18
CA GLN A 153 7.59 2.26 10.11
C GLN A 153 6.66 1.06 10.33
N LYS A 154 7.19 -0.12 10.68
CA LYS A 154 6.37 -1.31 11.00
C LYS A 154 5.35 -1.00 12.10
N LYS A 155 5.80 -0.36 13.18
CA LYS A 155 4.94 -0.01 14.31
C LYS A 155 3.79 0.92 13.90
N THR A 156 4.08 1.93 13.06
CA THR A 156 3.05 2.82 12.52
C THR A 156 2.09 2.06 11.63
N LEU A 157 2.60 1.29 10.66
CA LEU A 157 1.79 0.54 9.70
C LEU A 157 0.89 -0.51 10.38
N ASP A 158 1.39 -1.20 11.40
CA ASP A 158 0.61 -2.13 12.22
C ASP A 158 -0.58 -1.44 12.90
N LYS A 159 -0.39 -0.21 13.39
CA LYS A 159 -1.48 0.57 13.97
C LYS A 159 -2.52 0.93 12.91
N GLU A 160 -2.06 1.38 11.75
CA GLU A 160 -2.96 1.76 10.66
C GLU A 160 -3.75 0.57 10.10
N ILE A 161 -3.14 -0.62 10.02
CA ILE A 161 -3.81 -1.87 9.64
C ILE A 161 -4.91 -2.19 10.64
N ARG A 162 -4.65 -2.09 11.95
CA ARG A 162 -5.68 -2.30 12.98
C ARG A 162 -6.84 -1.31 12.82
N ASP A 163 -6.54 -0.02 12.72
CA ASP A 163 -7.56 1.03 12.58
C ASP A 163 -8.39 0.86 11.30
N THR A 164 -7.76 0.43 10.20
CA THR A 164 -8.42 0.19 8.91
C THR A 164 -9.26 -1.09 8.93
N THR A 165 -8.78 -2.13 9.62
CA THR A 165 -9.54 -3.38 9.85
C THR A 165 -10.83 -3.12 10.63
N GLU A 166 -10.79 -2.29 11.67
CA GLU A 166 -12.01 -1.89 12.40
C GLU A 166 -13.00 -1.14 11.51
N LYS A 167 -12.51 -0.27 10.62
CA LYS A 167 -13.36 0.44 9.65
C LYS A 167 -14.00 -0.53 8.65
N LEU A 168 -13.27 -1.55 8.19
CA LEU A 168 -13.77 -2.61 7.32
C LEU A 168 -14.86 -3.43 8.00
N ASN A 169 -14.65 -3.85 9.25
CA ASN A 169 -15.64 -4.60 10.02
C ASN A 169 -16.96 -3.82 10.20
N LYS A 170 -16.86 -2.50 10.41
CA LYS A 170 -18.04 -1.61 10.47
C LYS A 170 -18.77 -1.54 9.12
N LEU A 171 -18.03 -1.44 8.01
CA LEU A 171 -18.62 -1.47 6.66
C LEU A 171 -19.34 -2.80 6.39
N MET A 172 -18.70 -3.92 6.76
CA MET A 172 -19.28 -5.26 6.64
C MET A 172 -20.57 -5.41 7.44
N THR A 173 -20.61 -4.89 8.66
CA THR A 173 -21.82 -4.90 9.50
C THR A 173 -22.98 -4.14 8.84
N LEU A 174 -22.69 -3.03 8.15
CA LEU A 174 -23.69 -2.25 7.43
C LEU A 174 -24.26 -3.00 6.22
N TYR A 175 -23.42 -3.70 5.46
CA TYR A 175 -23.91 -4.56 4.37
C TYR A 175 -24.79 -5.71 4.89
N ASP A 176 -24.40 -6.35 6.00
CA ASP A 176 -25.20 -7.41 6.61
C ASP A 176 -26.57 -6.89 7.08
N GLU A 177 -26.59 -5.67 7.64
CA GLU A 177 -27.83 -5.00 8.04
C GLU A 177 -28.69 -4.62 6.83
N GLN A 178 -28.08 -4.14 5.76
CA GLN A 178 -28.77 -3.85 4.49
C GLN A 178 -29.45 -5.11 3.95
N ASP A 179 -28.71 -6.21 3.83
CA ASP A 179 -29.25 -7.48 3.34
C ASP A 179 -30.35 -8.03 4.23
N LYS A 180 -30.22 -7.88 5.56
CA LYS A 180 -31.25 -8.29 6.49
C LYS A 180 -32.52 -7.48 6.28
N ILE A 181 -32.42 -6.16 6.10
CA ILE A 181 -33.58 -5.31 5.83
C ILE A 181 -34.27 -5.71 4.53
N LEU A 182 -33.49 -5.92 3.46
CA LEU A 182 -34.01 -6.34 2.17
C LEU A 182 -34.67 -7.72 2.25
N ASN A 183 -34.02 -8.69 2.91
CA ASN A 183 -34.59 -10.01 3.13
C ASN A 183 -35.89 -9.95 3.96
N ASP A 184 -35.96 -9.09 4.97
CA ASP A 184 -37.16 -8.94 5.79
C ASP A 184 -38.32 -8.30 4.99
N ILE A 185 -38.06 -7.25 4.21
CA ILE A 185 -39.10 -6.56 3.40
C ILE A 185 -39.63 -7.48 2.30
N PHE A 186 -38.74 -8.21 1.64
CA PHE A 186 -39.07 -8.98 0.45
C PHE A 186 -39.24 -10.47 0.72
N GLN A 187 -39.05 -10.92 1.95
CA GLN A 187 -39.23 -12.32 2.38
C GLN A 187 -38.46 -13.32 1.53
N GLY A 188 -37.24 -12.94 1.12
CA GLY A 188 -36.43 -13.75 0.22
C GLY A 188 -36.94 -13.79 -1.23
N LYS A 189 -37.87 -12.90 -1.65
CA LYS A 189 -38.31 -12.62 -3.05
C LYS A 189 -37.74 -11.30 -3.59
N TYR A 190 -36.58 -10.90 -3.09
CA TYR A 190 -35.83 -9.71 -3.46
C TYR A 190 -35.26 -9.74 -4.90
N GLY A 191 -35.34 -8.65 -5.66
CA GLY A 191 -34.66 -8.54 -6.96
C GLY A 191 -35.56 -8.62 -8.19
N SER A 192 -35.59 -7.56 -8.99
CA SER A 192 -36.08 -7.62 -10.39
C SER A 192 -34.95 -8.02 -11.34
N GLU A 193 -35.27 -8.46 -12.57
CA GLU A 193 -34.25 -8.70 -13.61
C GLU A 193 -33.39 -7.45 -13.85
N LEU A 194 -34.03 -6.28 -13.83
CA LEU A 194 -33.36 -4.99 -13.97
C LEU A 194 -32.45 -4.69 -12.77
N GLU A 195 -32.91 -4.92 -11.54
CA GLU A 195 -32.10 -4.71 -10.35
C GLU A 195 -30.84 -5.60 -10.36
N ASN A 196 -31.01 -6.87 -10.72
CA ASN A 196 -29.90 -7.82 -10.80
C ASN A 196 -28.84 -7.38 -11.82
N LYS A 197 -29.28 -6.94 -13.01
CA LYS A 197 -28.39 -6.45 -14.05
C LYS A 197 -27.63 -5.19 -13.61
N LEU A 198 -28.35 -4.24 -13.03
CA LEU A 198 -27.75 -2.99 -12.54
C LEU A 198 -26.75 -3.23 -11.42
N GLU A 199 -27.03 -4.17 -10.52
CA GLU A 199 -26.12 -4.51 -9.43
C GLU A 199 -24.80 -5.11 -9.92
N GLU A 200 -24.87 -6.00 -10.92
CA GLU A 200 -23.68 -6.60 -11.51
C GLU A 200 -22.84 -5.56 -12.27
N GLU A 201 -23.49 -4.68 -13.04
CA GLU A 201 -22.82 -3.56 -13.72
C GLU A 201 -22.15 -2.61 -12.72
N VAL A 202 -22.81 -2.30 -11.60
CA VAL A 202 -22.24 -1.48 -10.51
C VAL A 202 -21.04 -2.18 -9.87
N GLU A 203 -21.13 -3.48 -9.57
CA GLU A 203 -20.02 -4.26 -8.99
C GLU A 203 -18.76 -4.19 -9.89
N GLN A 204 -18.94 -4.34 -11.20
CA GLN A 204 -17.84 -4.27 -12.18
C GLN A 204 -17.20 -2.88 -12.24
N LEU A 205 -18.01 -1.84 -12.29
CA LEU A 205 -17.53 -0.46 -12.34
C LEU A 205 -16.85 -0.04 -11.02
N LEU A 206 -17.35 -0.56 -9.90
CA LEU A 206 -16.71 -0.41 -8.59
C LEU A 206 -15.32 -1.05 -8.57
N ASP A 207 -15.15 -2.31 -8.98
CA ASP A 207 -13.83 -2.95 -9.00
C ASP A 207 -12.83 -2.18 -9.89
N ARG A 208 -13.28 -1.70 -11.06
CA ARG A 208 -12.44 -0.84 -11.93
C ARG A 208 -12.03 0.45 -11.22
N LYS A 209 -12.98 1.20 -10.65
CA LYS A 209 -12.71 2.45 -9.91
C LYS A 209 -11.80 2.19 -8.70
N GLU A 210 -11.98 1.07 -8.03
CA GLU A 210 -11.21 0.67 -6.85
C GLU A 210 -9.73 0.44 -7.21
N ARG A 211 -9.44 -0.30 -8.28
CA ARG A 211 -8.07 -0.53 -8.78
C ARG A 211 -7.35 0.76 -9.13
N ILE A 212 -8.02 1.66 -9.86
CA ILE A 212 -7.45 2.97 -10.20
C ILE A 212 -7.21 3.79 -8.93
N SER A 213 -8.10 3.72 -7.95
CA SER A 213 -7.95 4.40 -6.66
C SER A 213 -6.77 3.88 -5.84
N VAL A 214 -6.50 2.57 -5.88
CA VAL A 214 -5.30 1.96 -5.26
C VAL A 214 -4.03 2.47 -5.94
N ALA A 215 -4.02 2.49 -7.27
CA ALA A 215 -2.90 3.05 -8.03
C ALA A 215 -2.67 4.52 -7.64
N LYS A 216 -3.73 5.35 -7.61
CA LYS A 216 -3.66 6.75 -7.15
C LYS A 216 -3.03 6.86 -5.77
N TYR A 217 -3.45 6.03 -4.82
CA TYR A 217 -2.88 6.04 -3.47
C TYR A 217 -1.38 5.67 -3.47
N LYS A 218 -0.97 4.59 -4.14
CA LYS A 218 0.45 4.17 -4.23
C LYS A 218 1.31 5.26 -4.87
N TRP A 219 0.84 5.86 -5.97
CA TRP A 219 1.54 6.94 -6.68
C TRP A 219 1.61 8.24 -5.88
N SER A 220 0.53 8.65 -5.19
CA SER A 220 0.52 9.85 -4.35
C SER A 220 1.49 9.74 -3.17
N ASN A 221 1.56 8.58 -2.51
CA ASN A 221 2.53 8.35 -1.44
C ASN A 221 3.98 8.32 -1.97
N GLY A 222 4.21 7.63 -3.10
CA GLY A 222 5.52 7.64 -3.77
C GLY A 222 5.97 9.06 -4.15
N ARG A 223 5.05 9.87 -4.68
CA ARG A 223 5.28 11.28 -5.00
C ARG A 223 5.68 12.09 -3.76
N LEU A 224 4.98 11.93 -2.64
CA LEU A 224 5.30 12.63 -1.39
C LEU A 224 6.71 12.28 -0.89
N LEU A 225 7.09 11.01 -0.93
CA LEU A 225 8.44 10.55 -0.61
C LEU A 225 9.49 11.19 -1.52
N LEU A 226 9.24 11.23 -2.83
CA LEU A 226 10.13 11.88 -3.79
C LEU A 226 10.25 13.39 -3.58
N PHE A 227 9.16 14.06 -3.20
CA PHE A 227 9.20 15.47 -2.81
C PHE A 227 10.13 15.69 -1.61
N HIS A 228 10.02 14.85 -0.58
CA HIS A 228 10.94 14.91 0.57
C HIS A 228 12.38 14.63 0.18
N ALA A 229 12.62 13.60 -0.65
CA ALA A 229 13.95 13.27 -1.15
C ALA A 229 14.58 14.42 -1.94
N CYS A 230 13.81 15.06 -2.82
CA CYS A 230 14.27 16.19 -3.62
C CYS A 230 14.70 17.36 -2.72
N ASN A 231 13.91 17.70 -1.70
CA ASN A 231 14.27 18.76 -0.74
C ASN A 231 15.51 18.42 0.08
N GLN A 232 15.65 17.16 0.50
CA GLN A 232 16.84 16.68 1.23
C GLN A 232 18.10 16.74 0.36
N LEU A 233 18.01 16.34 -0.91
CA LEU A 233 19.11 16.46 -1.87
C LEU A 233 19.49 17.92 -2.12
N ALA A 234 18.50 18.81 -2.27
CA ALA A 234 18.75 20.24 -2.43
C ALA A 234 19.50 20.83 -1.23
N TYR A 235 19.07 20.47 -0.01
CA TYR A 235 19.73 20.91 1.23
C TYR A 235 21.15 20.34 1.34
N ALA A 236 21.34 19.05 1.05
CA ALA A 236 22.66 18.42 1.05
C ALA A 236 23.64 19.08 0.06
N VAL A 237 23.20 19.33 -1.18
CA VAL A 237 24.01 20.04 -2.18
C VAL A 237 24.42 21.43 -1.69
N LYS A 238 23.48 22.16 -1.09
CA LYS A 238 23.76 23.49 -0.51
C LYS A 238 24.79 23.41 0.62
N ARG A 239 24.63 22.49 1.56
CA ARG A 239 25.58 22.31 2.67
C ARG A 239 26.96 21.87 2.23
N TRP A 240 27.03 21.02 1.19
CA TRP A 240 28.30 20.62 0.61
C TRP A 240 29.02 21.80 -0.09
N LEU A 241 28.28 22.65 -0.79
CA LEU A 241 28.82 23.90 -1.35
C LEU A 241 29.33 24.85 -0.25
N ASP A 242 28.55 25.03 0.82
CA ASP A 242 28.93 25.86 1.97
C ASP A 242 30.23 25.34 2.61
N LEU A 243 30.38 24.02 2.73
CA LEU A 243 31.59 23.38 3.28
C LEU A 243 32.85 23.77 2.50
N GLY A 244 32.76 23.84 1.17
CA GLY A 244 33.87 24.25 0.31
C GLY A 244 34.35 25.69 0.55
N GLN A 245 33.54 26.53 1.17
CA GLN A 245 33.87 27.93 1.51
C GLN A 245 34.44 28.09 2.93
N VAL A 246 34.42 27.05 3.75
CA VAL A 246 34.92 27.10 5.14
C VAL A 246 36.45 27.04 5.16
N ASP A 247 37.06 27.90 5.95
CA ASP A 247 38.51 27.92 6.18
C ASP A 247 39.01 26.56 6.70
N ASN A 248 40.17 26.11 6.20
CA ASN A 248 40.77 24.83 6.58
C ASN A 248 41.12 24.72 8.07
N ASN A 249 41.30 25.84 8.76
CA ASN A 249 41.56 25.86 10.20
C ASN A 249 40.31 25.60 11.03
N ASN A 250 39.11 25.72 10.45
CA ASN A 250 37.85 25.51 11.15
C ASN A 250 37.28 24.10 10.87
N MET A 251 38.04 23.09 11.28
CA MET A 251 37.66 21.69 11.07
C MET A 251 36.35 21.31 11.76
N GLN A 252 36.03 21.92 12.91
CA GLN A 252 34.78 21.65 13.61
C GLN A 252 33.56 21.98 12.74
N VAL A 253 33.53 23.16 12.12
CA VAL A 253 32.42 23.56 11.23
C VAL A 253 32.40 22.71 9.96
N LYS A 254 33.56 22.33 9.41
CA LYS A 254 33.62 21.42 8.25
C LYS A 254 33.01 20.06 8.56
N PHE A 255 33.36 19.45 9.69
CA PHE A 255 32.78 18.17 10.11
C PHE A 255 31.27 18.29 10.32
N GLN A 256 30.80 19.37 10.96
CA GLN A 256 29.37 19.61 11.13
C GLN A 256 28.63 19.66 9.77
N LEU A 257 29.11 20.46 8.82
CA LEU A 257 28.48 20.58 7.49
C LEU A 257 28.55 19.28 6.70
N ALA A 258 29.64 18.51 6.82
CA ALA A 258 29.76 17.20 6.21
C ALA A 258 28.74 16.22 6.81
N THR A 259 28.57 16.20 8.14
CA THR A 259 27.56 15.38 8.81
C THR A 259 26.14 15.77 8.42
N GLU A 260 25.82 17.06 8.36
CA GLU A 260 24.51 17.56 7.90
C GLU A 260 24.22 17.13 6.45
N THR A 261 25.23 17.24 5.58
CA THR A 261 25.16 16.78 4.18
C THR A 261 24.88 15.28 4.15
N ARG A 262 25.68 14.48 4.87
CA ARG A 262 25.54 13.02 4.96
C ARG A 262 24.14 12.60 5.39
N ASN A 263 23.64 13.16 6.48
CA ASN A 263 22.33 12.80 7.03
C ASN A 263 21.20 13.04 6.01
N ASN A 264 21.27 14.16 5.28
CA ASN A 264 20.27 14.47 4.25
C ASN A 264 20.40 13.56 3.01
N LEU A 265 21.61 13.21 2.58
CA LEU A 265 21.81 12.26 1.47
C LEU A 265 21.28 10.86 1.80
N ILE A 266 21.53 10.37 3.02
CA ILE A 266 21.00 9.09 3.50
C ILE A 266 19.47 9.13 3.52
N ALA A 267 18.88 10.19 4.09
CA ALA A 267 17.43 10.33 4.15
C ALA A 267 16.80 10.38 2.75
N ALA A 268 17.42 11.08 1.80
CA ALA A 268 16.94 11.16 0.43
C ALA A 268 16.99 9.81 -0.27
N SER A 269 18.12 9.09 -0.15
CA SER A 269 18.29 7.74 -0.68
C SER A 269 17.20 6.80 -0.15
N GLN A 270 16.95 6.82 1.16
CA GLN A 270 15.90 6.02 1.79
C GLN A 270 14.49 6.36 1.27
N ASN A 271 14.17 7.64 1.11
CA ASN A 271 12.87 8.08 0.59
C ASN A 271 12.66 7.63 -0.86
N ILE A 272 13.69 7.73 -1.72
CA ILE A 272 13.63 7.25 -3.11
C ILE A 272 13.42 5.73 -3.16
N MET A 273 14.21 4.98 -2.37
CA MET A 273 14.09 3.51 -2.33
C MET A 273 12.74 3.07 -1.77
N THR A 274 12.18 3.81 -0.81
CA THR A 274 10.83 3.53 -0.29
C THR A 274 9.76 3.83 -1.33
N ALA A 275 9.86 4.93 -2.08
CA ALA A 275 8.94 5.20 -3.20
C ALA A 275 8.98 4.07 -4.24
N LYS A 276 10.18 3.54 -4.52
CA LYS A 276 10.35 2.38 -5.40
C LYS A 276 9.68 1.11 -4.87
N ARG A 277 9.68 0.90 -3.55
CA ARG A 277 8.97 -0.24 -2.92
C ARG A 277 7.45 -0.12 -3.03
N TYR A 278 6.88 1.09 -2.90
CA TYR A 278 5.44 1.32 -3.14
C TYR A 278 5.01 0.92 -4.56
N LEU A 279 5.91 1.08 -5.53
CA LEU A 279 5.67 0.84 -6.95
C LEU A 279 6.64 -0.22 -7.49
N ASN A 280 6.70 -1.36 -6.80
CA ASN A 280 7.67 -2.43 -7.09
C ASN A 280 7.58 -3.00 -8.52
N SER A 281 6.40 -2.99 -9.14
CA SER A 281 6.18 -3.38 -10.54
C SER A 281 6.58 -2.32 -11.56
N ILE A 282 6.69 -1.05 -11.16
CA ILE A 282 6.95 0.06 -12.06
C ILE A 282 8.45 0.26 -12.21
N LYS A 283 8.98 0.25 -13.43
CA LYS A 283 10.36 0.68 -13.68
C LYS A 283 10.45 2.21 -13.58
N PHE A 284 11.35 2.71 -12.74
CA PHE A 284 11.59 4.16 -12.65
C PHE A 284 12.53 4.58 -13.78
N PRO A 285 12.22 5.66 -14.52
CA PRO A 285 13.08 6.14 -15.61
C PRO A 285 14.31 6.92 -15.14
N TYR A 286 14.28 7.38 -13.88
CA TYR A 286 15.38 8.11 -13.24
C TYR A 286 15.58 7.58 -11.83
N CYS A 287 16.76 7.78 -11.26
CA CYS A 287 17.14 7.24 -9.96
C CYS A 287 17.02 5.70 -9.93
N GLU A 288 17.58 5.04 -10.95
CA GLU A 288 17.68 3.59 -10.96
C GLU A 288 18.52 3.11 -9.75
N PRO A 289 18.32 1.88 -9.25
CA PRO A 289 19.01 1.38 -8.06
C PRO A 289 20.53 1.57 -8.10
N GLU A 290 21.15 1.36 -9.26
CA GLU A 290 22.60 1.51 -9.48
C GLU A 290 23.08 2.96 -9.30
N GLU A 291 22.23 3.93 -9.63
CA GLU A 291 22.50 5.35 -9.43
C GLU A 291 22.41 5.72 -7.95
N ILE A 292 21.46 5.13 -7.24
CA ILE A 292 21.31 5.29 -5.79
C ILE A 292 22.47 4.61 -5.05
N ASP A 293 22.94 3.46 -5.52
CA ASP A 293 24.15 2.81 -4.98
C ASP A 293 25.40 3.66 -5.19
N THR A 294 25.48 4.38 -6.31
CA THR A 294 26.55 5.34 -6.56
C THR A 294 26.47 6.53 -5.61
N LEU A 295 25.28 7.07 -5.34
CA LEU A 295 25.08 8.09 -4.31
C LEU A 295 25.50 7.58 -2.92
N ASN A 296 25.09 6.36 -2.56
CA ASN A 296 25.40 5.76 -1.26
C ASN A 296 26.91 5.59 -1.06
N ARG A 297 27.65 5.15 -2.10
CA ARG A 297 29.12 5.09 -2.07
C ARG A 297 29.77 6.45 -1.91
N ALA A 298 29.30 7.47 -2.64
CA ALA A 298 29.79 8.85 -2.49
C ALA A 298 29.45 9.44 -1.10
N THR A 299 28.35 9.00 -0.49
CA THR A 299 27.95 9.39 0.87
C THR A 299 28.83 8.72 1.93
N GLY A 300 29.27 7.48 1.68
CA GLY A 300 30.19 6.74 2.57
C GLY A 300 31.56 7.43 2.70
N ASN A 301 32.06 8.00 1.60
CA ASN A 301 33.37 8.66 1.55
C ASN A 301 33.37 10.12 2.01
N ILE A 302 32.26 10.63 2.56
CA ILE A 302 32.06 12.08 2.74
C ILE A 302 33.15 12.76 3.61
N TYR A 303 33.64 12.09 4.65
CA TYR A 303 34.68 12.65 5.53
C TYR A 303 36.08 12.61 4.91
N ILE A 304 36.30 11.75 3.92
CA ILE A 304 37.52 11.69 3.12
C ILE A 304 37.43 12.77 2.03
N ASP A 305 36.30 12.82 1.33
CA ASP A 305 36.08 13.74 0.21
C ASP A 305 36.11 15.20 0.65
N MET A 306 35.69 15.53 1.88
CA MET A 306 35.77 16.91 2.40
C MET A 306 37.20 17.43 2.59
N GLN A 307 38.21 16.55 2.65
CA GLN A 307 39.60 16.92 2.90
C GLN A 307 40.40 17.17 1.62
N ASN A 308 39.92 16.65 0.48
CA ASN A 308 40.59 16.76 -0.81
C ASN A 308 39.74 17.59 -1.79
N PRO A 309 40.24 18.73 -2.34
CA PRO A 309 39.48 19.60 -3.21
C PRO A 309 38.92 18.93 -4.48
N GLU A 310 39.68 18.02 -5.10
CA GLU A 310 39.27 17.31 -6.31
C GLU A 310 38.15 16.31 -5.99
N ARG A 311 38.30 15.55 -4.91
CA ARG A 311 37.27 14.62 -4.43
C ARG A 311 36.01 15.35 -3.96
N HIS A 312 36.17 16.48 -3.29
CA HIS A 312 35.06 17.35 -2.89
C HIS A 312 34.22 17.77 -4.10
N GLN A 313 34.87 18.25 -5.17
CA GLN A 313 34.20 18.66 -6.40
C GLN A 313 33.55 17.47 -7.13
N HIS A 314 34.20 16.30 -7.15
CA HIS A 314 33.64 15.10 -7.73
C HIS A 314 32.38 14.61 -6.97
N ALA A 315 32.43 14.59 -5.63
CA ALA A 315 31.27 14.29 -4.80
C ALA A 315 30.13 15.29 -5.03
N LEU A 316 30.45 16.59 -5.15
CA LEU A 316 29.46 17.63 -5.46
C LEU A 316 28.76 17.37 -6.80
N GLN A 317 29.48 16.91 -7.82
CA GLN A 317 28.88 16.55 -9.12
C GLN A 317 27.92 15.37 -8.97
N CYS A 318 28.31 14.33 -8.21
CA CYS A 318 27.45 13.19 -7.91
C CYS A 318 26.13 13.64 -7.23
N TYR A 319 26.22 14.45 -6.17
CA TYR A 319 25.05 14.93 -5.43
C TYR A 319 24.14 15.79 -6.31
N ASN A 320 24.71 16.67 -7.13
CA ASN A 320 23.95 17.50 -8.08
C ASN A 320 23.23 16.68 -9.16
N VAL A 321 23.91 15.69 -9.74
CA VAL A 321 23.30 14.81 -10.75
C VAL A 321 22.13 14.05 -10.14
N THR A 322 22.32 13.47 -8.95
CA THR A 322 21.23 12.75 -8.27
C THR A 322 20.07 13.66 -7.92
N HIS A 323 20.32 14.89 -7.47
CA HIS A 323 19.28 15.90 -7.24
C HIS A 323 18.46 16.20 -8.51
N LYS A 324 19.14 16.47 -9.64
CA LYS A 324 18.47 16.73 -10.93
C LYS A 324 17.62 15.54 -11.39
N ARG A 325 18.14 14.31 -11.22
CA ARG A 325 17.43 13.09 -11.59
C ARG A 325 16.23 12.82 -10.68
N CYS A 326 16.34 13.10 -9.39
CA CYS A 326 15.23 12.99 -8.44
C CYS A 326 14.12 14.02 -8.78
N ALA A 327 14.49 15.25 -9.15
CA ALA A 327 13.53 16.26 -9.60
C ALA A 327 12.82 15.84 -10.90
N ALA A 328 13.56 15.27 -11.87
CA ALA A 328 12.97 14.71 -13.09
C ALA A 328 12.02 13.55 -12.79
N LEU A 329 12.36 12.69 -11.84
CA LEU A 329 11.49 11.61 -11.38
C LEU A 329 10.20 12.14 -10.75
N LEU A 330 10.31 13.14 -9.87
CA LEU A 330 9.14 13.77 -9.25
C LEU A 330 8.22 14.40 -10.30
N GLN A 331 8.78 15.09 -11.29
CA GLN A 331 8.02 15.64 -12.41
C GLN A 331 7.34 14.55 -13.25
N TRP A 332 8.01 13.41 -13.43
CA TRP A 332 7.41 12.25 -14.10
C TRP A 332 6.22 11.69 -13.31
N PHE A 333 6.32 11.60 -11.98
CA PHE A 333 5.19 11.23 -11.11
C PHE A 333 4.02 12.22 -11.27
N ASP A 334 4.28 13.53 -11.22
CA ASP A 334 3.26 14.57 -11.41
C ASP A 334 2.53 14.39 -12.74
N SER A 335 3.27 14.11 -13.81
CA SER A 335 2.69 13.90 -15.14
C SER A 335 1.84 12.63 -15.19
N VAL A 336 2.32 11.49 -14.68
CA VAL A 336 1.56 10.22 -14.68
C VAL A 336 0.28 10.33 -13.86
N ILE A 337 0.35 10.96 -12.69
CA ILE A 337 -0.81 11.17 -11.81
C ILE A 337 -1.84 12.04 -12.53
N SER A 338 -1.45 13.23 -12.97
CA SER A 338 -2.38 14.23 -13.51
C SER A 338 -2.92 13.86 -14.89
N ASN A 339 -2.08 13.27 -15.75
CA ASN A 339 -2.43 13.03 -17.15
C ASN A 339 -3.04 11.66 -17.41
N THR A 340 -2.86 10.69 -16.51
CA THR A 340 -3.35 9.32 -16.69
C THR A 340 -4.27 8.93 -15.53
N ILE A 341 -3.74 8.84 -14.31
CA ILE A 341 -4.47 8.25 -13.18
C ILE A 341 -5.73 9.06 -12.82
N GLU A 342 -5.61 10.39 -12.73
CA GLU A 342 -6.75 11.24 -12.38
C GLU A 342 -7.82 11.29 -13.46
N LYS A 343 -7.42 11.26 -14.73
CA LYS A 343 -8.36 11.21 -15.86
C LYS A 343 -9.11 9.87 -15.90
N ASP A 344 -8.39 8.76 -15.75
CA ASP A 344 -9.00 7.43 -15.75
C ASP A 344 -9.92 7.23 -14.54
N LEU A 345 -9.57 7.80 -13.39
CA LEU A 345 -10.43 7.81 -12.22
C LEU A 345 -11.70 8.64 -12.46
N ALA A 346 -11.58 9.81 -13.09
CA ALA A 346 -12.72 10.65 -13.43
C ALA A 346 -13.67 9.94 -14.40
N VAL A 347 -13.15 9.23 -15.41
CA VAL A 347 -13.95 8.41 -16.33
C VAL A 347 -14.64 7.27 -15.58
N ALA A 348 -13.92 6.53 -14.74
CA ALA A 348 -14.50 5.43 -13.96
C ALA A 348 -15.62 5.92 -13.03
N LYS A 349 -15.46 7.10 -12.41
CA LYS A 349 -16.51 7.74 -11.60
C LYS A 349 -17.73 8.13 -12.46
N ALA A 350 -17.49 8.74 -13.62
CA ALA A 350 -18.55 9.17 -14.53
C ALA A 350 -19.36 7.99 -15.09
N ASP A 351 -18.72 6.83 -15.31
CA ASP A 351 -19.37 5.59 -15.72
C ASP A 351 -20.20 4.98 -14.57
N LEU A 352 -19.68 5.01 -13.34
CA LEU A 352 -20.28 4.39 -12.15
C LEU A 352 -21.52 5.13 -11.63
N ALA A 353 -21.44 6.46 -11.50
CA ALA A 353 -22.49 7.28 -10.89
C ALA A 353 -23.91 7.05 -11.48
N PRO A 354 -24.13 7.05 -12.81
CA PRO A 354 -25.46 6.82 -13.36
C PRO A 354 -25.98 5.40 -13.11
N LYS A 355 -25.09 4.41 -12.99
CA LYS A 355 -25.46 3.01 -12.72
C LYS A 355 -25.84 2.80 -11.26
N GLU A 356 -25.09 3.41 -10.34
CA GLU A 356 -25.47 3.45 -8.92
C GLU A 356 -26.82 4.13 -8.72
N GLN A 357 -27.06 5.25 -9.43
CA GLN A 357 -28.33 5.97 -9.36
C GLN A 357 -29.48 5.16 -9.96
N ALA A 358 -29.27 4.47 -11.08
CA ALA A 358 -30.26 3.58 -11.67
C ALA A 358 -30.60 2.41 -10.74
N LEU A 359 -29.59 1.78 -10.12
CA LEU A 359 -29.79 0.70 -9.14
C LEU A 359 -30.59 1.17 -7.93
N ARG A 360 -30.23 2.35 -7.39
CA ARG A 360 -30.96 2.99 -6.29
C ARG A 360 -32.41 3.22 -6.68
N ASN A 361 -32.68 3.81 -7.84
CA ASN A 361 -34.03 4.09 -8.32
C ASN A 361 -34.86 2.83 -8.50
N GLU A 362 -34.28 1.74 -9.02
CA GLU A 362 -34.99 0.47 -9.17
C GLU A 362 -35.34 -0.15 -7.82
N ARG A 363 -34.40 -0.15 -6.86
CA ARG A 363 -34.67 -0.61 -5.48
C ARG A 363 -35.77 0.20 -4.81
N LEU A 364 -35.77 1.52 -5.00
CA LEU A 364 -36.83 2.40 -4.50
C LEU A 364 -38.18 2.09 -5.13
N ARG A 365 -38.22 1.85 -6.44
CA ARG A 365 -39.44 1.46 -7.16
C ARG A 365 -40.03 0.18 -6.57
N LEU A 366 -39.21 -0.85 -6.38
CA LEU A 366 -39.62 -2.14 -5.80
C LEU A 366 -40.15 -2.01 -4.36
N ILE A 367 -39.51 -1.16 -3.54
CA ILE A 367 -39.98 -0.92 -2.17
C ILE A 367 -41.31 -0.14 -2.16
N ARG A 368 -41.49 0.83 -3.06
CA ARG A 368 -42.76 1.57 -3.21
C ARG A 368 -43.90 0.66 -3.66
N GLU A 369 -43.66 -0.23 -4.63
CA GLU A 369 -44.64 -1.25 -5.03
C GLU A 369 -45.08 -2.12 -3.86
N LYS A 370 -44.19 -2.38 -2.90
CA LYS A 370 -44.54 -3.12 -1.68
C LYS A 370 -45.29 -2.32 -0.62
N LEU A 371 -45.16 -0.99 -0.60
CA LEU A 371 -45.82 -0.10 0.38
C LEU A 371 -47.23 0.35 -0.03
N GLY A 372 -47.55 0.30 -1.33
CA GLY A 372 -48.78 0.85 -1.91
C GLY A 372 -48.77 2.39 -2.01
N ASP A 373 -49.53 2.95 -2.95
CA ASP A 373 -49.46 4.37 -3.36
C ASP A 373 -49.72 5.37 -2.20
N ASP A 374 -50.63 5.06 -1.28
CA ASP A 374 -51.06 5.94 -0.17
C ASP A 374 -49.97 6.24 0.88
N ASN A 375 -48.78 5.64 0.78
CA ASN A 375 -47.72 5.71 1.79
C ASN A 375 -46.40 6.33 1.28
N THR A 376 -46.37 6.90 0.08
CA THR A 376 -45.14 7.19 -0.67
C THR A 376 -44.66 8.66 -0.65
N GLU A 377 -45.44 9.63 -0.15
CA GLU A 377 -45.06 11.06 -0.17
C GLU A 377 -43.90 11.40 0.80
N ASP A 378 -43.91 10.88 2.03
CA ASP A 378 -42.82 11.09 3.01
C ASP A 378 -41.47 10.51 2.55
N ILE A 379 -41.50 9.57 1.60
CA ILE A 379 -40.33 8.83 1.09
C ILE A 379 -39.61 9.61 -0.02
N LYS A 380 -40.30 10.49 -0.76
CA LYS A 380 -39.69 11.29 -1.82
C LYS A 380 -38.72 12.35 -1.26
N LEU A 381 -39.09 13.02 -0.17
CA LEU A 381 -38.30 14.10 0.46
C LEU A 381 -36.97 13.64 1.06
N GLU A 382 -36.89 12.44 1.63
CA GLU A 382 -35.65 11.90 2.23
C GLU A 382 -34.61 11.45 1.16
N ASN A 383 -35.05 11.21 -0.07
CA ASN A 383 -34.22 10.69 -1.16
C ASN A 383 -33.40 11.78 -1.86
N ASP A 384 -33.94 13.01 -1.95
CA ASP A 384 -33.29 14.17 -2.57
C ASP A 384 -32.13 14.75 -1.72
N MET A 385 -31.99 14.32 -0.45
CA MET A 385 -30.93 14.79 0.47
C MET A 385 -29.61 13.99 0.38
N ILE A 386 -29.51 13.03 -0.54
CA ILE A 386 -28.36 12.10 -0.64
C ILE A 386 -27.36 12.54 -1.74
N ASP A 387 -27.77 13.41 -2.67
CA ASP A 387 -27.02 13.71 -3.90
C ASP A 387 -25.82 14.67 -3.73
N GLU A 388 -25.60 15.27 -2.57
CA GLU A 388 -24.45 16.16 -2.30
C GLU A 388 -23.48 15.52 -1.29
N PHE A 389 -22.55 14.68 -1.74
CA PHE A 389 -21.33 14.42 -0.98
C PHE A 389 -20.11 14.35 -1.88
N ASP A 390 -19.15 15.21 -1.55
CA ASP A 390 -17.85 15.26 -2.20
C ASP A 390 -17.01 14.05 -1.78
N THR A 391 -16.59 13.25 -2.77
CA THR A 391 -16.01 11.91 -2.58
C THR A 391 -14.47 11.90 -2.53
N ASP A 392 -13.83 13.07 -2.58
CA ASP A 392 -12.39 13.17 -2.86
C ASP A 392 -11.51 13.51 -1.64
N VAL A 393 -11.44 12.62 -0.65
CA VAL A 393 -10.34 12.69 0.35
C VAL A 393 -9.79 11.30 0.67
N LEU A 394 -8.88 10.82 -0.18
CA LEU A 394 -7.82 9.91 0.24
C LEU A 394 -6.63 10.78 0.66
N GLU A 395 -6.48 10.98 1.96
CA GLU A 395 -5.38 11.78 2.51
C GLU A 395 -4.05 11.01 2.34
N PRO A 396 -3.00 11.63 1.77
CA PRO A 396 -1.68 11.00 1.66
C PRO A 396 -1.15 10.59 3.05
N GLU A 397 -0.52 9.43 3.12
CA GLU A 397 0.05 8.92 4.37
C GLU A 397 1.33 9.70 4.69
N LEU A 398 1.39 10.32 5.88
CA LEU A 398 2.55 11.05 6.38
C LEU A 398 3.66 10.07 6.80
N LEU A 399 4.26 9.36 5.84
CA LEU A 399 5.37 8.43 6.05
C LEU A 399 6.69 9.04 5.58
N ALA A 400 7.02 10.26 6.01
CA ALA A 400 8.39 10.75 5.85
C ALA A 400 9.31 10.03 6.85
N ILE A 401 10.31 9.33 6.34
CA ILE A 401 11.22 8.46 7.13
C ILE A 401 12.10 9.27 8.07
N SER A 402 12.30 10.56 7.78
CA SER A 402 13.07 11.45 8.64
C SER A 402 12.66 12.90 8.37
N LYS A 403 12.36 13.65 9.44
CA LYS A 403 12.31 15.12 9.35
C LYS A 403 13.73 15.61 9.03
N PRO A 404 13.90 16.59 8.13
CA PRO A 404 15.20 17.20 7.92
C PRO A 404 15.71 17.74 9.26
N GLU A 405 16.95 17.41 9.62
CA GLU A 405 17.64 18.12 10.70
C GLU A 405 17.78 19.58 10.25
N GLY A 406 17.03 20.48 10.92
CA GLY A 406 17.05 21.91 10.64
C GLY A 406 15.68 22.58 10.49
N ASP A 407 14.56 21.84 10.44
CA ASP A 407 13.24 22.47 10.28
C ASP A 407 12.36 22.32 11.53
N ASN A 408 12.33 23.39 12.33
CA ASN A 408 11.37 23.58 13.41
C ASN A 408 9.99 23.83 12.82
N GLY A 409 9.29 22.73 12.52
CA GLY A 409 7.84 22.62 12.53
C GLY A 409 7.08 23.85 12.04
N LYS A 410 7.02 24.02 10.73
CA LYS A 410 5.87 24.62 10.03
C LYS A 410 5.91 24.13 8.59
N LEU A 411 4.79 23.57 8.12
CA LEU A 411 4.48 23.52 6.69
C LEU A 411 4.42 24.98 6.20
N ALA A 412 5.58 25.55 5.88
CA ALA A 412 5.67 26.92 5.42
C ALA A 412 5.32 26.93 3.93
N ALA A 413 4.09 27.36 3.66
CA ALA A 413 3.77 27.97 2.39
C ALA A 413 4.75 29.13 2.13
N SER A 414 5.32 29.15 0.93
CA SER A 414 5.94 30.32 0.30
C SER A 414 7.07 31.02 1.10
N ASP A 415 8.31 30.68 0.77
CA ASP A 415 9.32 31.71 0.51
C ASP A 415 10.11 31.34 -0.75
N SER A 416 9.73 32.01 -1.83
CA SER A 416 10.16 31.84 -3.22
C SER A 416 11.53 32.43 -3.52
N HIS A 417 12.51 32.31 -2.62
CA HIS A 417 13.87 32.77 -2.90
C HIS A 417 14.93 31.83 -2.30
N ASN A 418 15.71 31.23 -3.20
CA ASN A 418 16.93 30.43 -2.96
C ASN A 418 16.80 28.94 -2.58
N THR A 419 15.85 28.21 -3.17
CA THR A 419 16.07 26.79 -3.44
C THR A 419 16.71 26.64 -4.83
N LEU A 420 17.88 25.98 -4.90
CA LEU A 420 18.52 25.54 -6.15
C LEU A 420 17.69 24.42 -6.81
N ALA A 421 16.38 24.64 -7.01
CA ALA A 421 15.51 23.69 -7.65
C ALA A 421 16.02 23.48 -9.09
N PRO A 422 16.28 22.22 -9.51
CA PRO A 422 16.65 21.93 -10.89
C PRO A 422 15.62 22.51 -11.83
N THR A 423 16.08 23.11 -12.95
CA THR A 423 15.16 23.54 -14.00
C THR A 423 14.32 22.33 -14.45
N PRO A 424 12.98 22.42 -14.42
CA PRO A 424 12.13 21.33 -14.85
C PRO A 424 12.44 20.91 -16.28
N LEU A 425 12.39 19.60 -16.55
CA LEU A 425 12.57 19.11 -17.90
C LEU A 425 11.36 19.53 -18.77
N PRO A 426 11.56 19.87 -20.05
CA PRO A 426 10.47 19.98 -21.00
C PRO A 426 9.63 18.69 -21.05
N LEU A 427 8.31 18.79 -21.23
CA LEU A 427 7.40 17.63 -21.27
C LEU A 427 7.78 16.58 -22.35
N ASN A 428 8.40 17.02 -23.44
CA ASN A 428 8.89 16.16 -24.53
C ASN A 428 10.23 15.47 -24.22
N GLU A 429 10.95 15.91 -23.20
CA GLU A 429 12.20 15.28 -22.72
C GLU A 429 11.97 14.37 -21.51
N LEU A 430 10.75 14.40 -20.96
CA LEU A 430 10.33 13.52 -19.89
C LEU A 430 10.10 12.10 -20.45
N ALA A 431 10.51 11.09 -19.68
CA ALA A 431 10.27 9.70 -20.05
C ALA A 431 8.76 9.43 -20.27
N PRO A 432 8.39 8.50 -21.18
CA PRO A 432 7.00 8.15 -21.40
C PRO A 432 6.36 7.59 -20.11
N PRO A 433 5.03 7.75 -19.95
CA PRO A 433 4.32 7.14 -18.83
C PRO A 433 4.37 5.60 -18.92
N PRO A 434 4.26 4.87 -17.79
CA PRO A 434 4.14 3.42 -17.81
C PRO A 434 2.88 2.97 -18.57
N SER A 435 2.83 1.71 -18.98
CA SER A 435 1.65 1.19 -19.67
C SER A 435 0.44 1.11 -18.73
N GLN A 436 -0.76 1.04 -19.31
CA GLN A 436 -2.01 0.82 -18.55
C GLN A 436 -1.97 -0.48 -17.73
N GLU A 437 -1.34 -1.53 -18.26
CA GLU A 437 -1.14 -2.79 -17.55
C GLU A 437 -0.17 -2.64 -16.37
N ASP A 438 0.88 -1.84 -16.52
CA ASP A 438 1.81 -1.55 -15.41
C ASP A 438 1.12 -0.75 -14.29
N LEU A 439 0.29 0.23 -14.66
CA LEU A 439 -0.37 1.15 -13.73
C LEU A 439 -1.50 0.48 -12.94
N PHE A 440 -2.30 -0.36 -13.61
CA PHE A 440 -3.55 -0.89 -13.04
C PHE A 440 -3.69 -2.41 -13.09
N GLY A 441 -2.70 -3.13 -13.64
CA GLY A 441 -2.79 -4.56 -13.92
C GLY A 441 -3.64 -4.86 -15.15
N ASN A 442 -3.95 -6.13 -15.37
CA ASN A 442 -4.65 -6.61 -16.56
C ASN A 442 -6.18 -6.36 -16.48
N ILE A 443 -6.58 -5.07 -16.45
CA ILE A 443 -7.99 -4.62 -16.44
C ILE A 443 -8.77 -5.19 -17.63
N GLU A 444 -8.11 -5.35 -18.77
CA GLU A 444 -8.75 -5.73 -20.02
C GLU A 444 -9.11 -7.22 -20.06
N GLN A 445 -8.25 -8.09 -19.50
CA GLN A 445 -8.61 -9.49 -19.26
C GLN A 445 -9.79 -9.63 -18.31
N LEU A 446 -9.82 -8.81 -17.25
CA LEU A 446 -10.92 -8.84 -16.29
C LEU A 446 -12.23 -8.38 -16.93
N LYS A 447 -12.20 -7.28 -17.69
CA LYS A 447 -13.34 -6.80 -18.46
C LYS A 447 -13.87 -7.88 -19.41
N LYS A 448 -12.97 -8.59 -20.11
CA LYS A 448 -13.33 -9.68 -21.02
C LYS A 448 -13.86 -10.93 -20.29
N GLN A 449 -13.36 -11.21 -19.09
CA GLN A 449 -13.86 -12.29 -18.25
C GLN A 449 -15.27 -11.96 -17.75
N HIS A 450 -15.51 -10.73 -17.31
CA HIS A 450 -16.81 -10.27 -16.87
C HIS A 450 -17.82 -10.12 -18.01
N GLU A 451 -17.42 -9.67 -19.20
CA GLU A 451 -18.29 -9.69 -20.39
C GLU A 451 -18.80 -11.10 -20.71
N LYS A 452 -17.95 -12.12 -20.50
CA LYS A 452 -18.36 -13.52 -20.61
C LYS A 452 -19.28 -13.96 -19.47
N GLU A 453 -19.04 -13.51 -18.24
CA GLU A 453 -19.90 -13.79 -17.08
C GLU A 453 -21.28 -13.15 -17.26
N MET A 454 -21.36 -11.89 -17.70
CA MET A 454 -22.62 -11.20 -18.05
C MET A 454 -23.41 -11.96 -19.10
N ALA A 455 -22.74 -12.42 -20.17
CA ALA A 455 -23.40 -13.19 -21.23
C ALA A 455 -23.87 -14.57 -20.73
N GLN A 456 -23.11 -15.21 -19.83
CA GLN A 456 -23.52 -16.45 -19.18
C GLN A 456 -24.68 -16.25 -18.23
N ILE A 457 -24.72 -15.11 -17.53
CA ILE A 457 -25.79 -14.75 -16.61
C ILE A 457 -27.05 -14.37 -17.38
N GLU A 458 -26.95 -13.63 -18.49
CA GLU A 458 -28.10 -13.36 -19.37
C GLU A 458 -28.72 -14.68 -19.87
N LYS A 459 -27.88 -15.62 -20.30
CA LYS A 459 -28.29 -16.97 -20.69
C LYS A 459 -28.85 -17.79 -19.52
N ALA A 460 -28.26 -17.68 -18.33
CA ALA A 460 -28.73 -18.38 -17.12
C ALA A 460 -30.04 -17.78 -16.60
N GLN A 461 -30.23 -16.46 -16.71
CA GLN A 461 -31.46 -15.73 -16.38
C GLN A 461 -32.58 -16.13 -17.33
N GLU A 462 -32.29 -16.29 -18.62
CA GLU A 462 -33.24 -16.83 -19.60
C GLU A 462 -33.70 -18.25 -19.23
N THR A 463 -32.81 -19.09 -18.70
CA THR A 463 -33.16 -20.43 -18.18
C THR A 463 -33.82 -20.41 -16.79
N ASN A 464 -33.51 -19.43 -15.94
CA ASN A 464 -34.05 -19.29 -14.57
C ASN A 464 -35.39 -18.56 -14.51
N LYS A 465 -35.80 -17.86 -15.57
CA LYS A 465 -37.18 -17.41 -15.78
C LYS A 465 -38.21 -18.55 -15.62
N ALA A 466 -37.76 -19.81 -15.76
CA ALA A 466 -38.54 -21.02 -15.51
C ALA A 466 -38.49 -21.58 -14.06
N ARG A 467 -37.66 -21.03 -13.15
CA ARG A 467 -37.44 -21.51 -11.76
C ARG A 467 -37.29 -20.35 -10.76
N ILE A 468 -38.35 -19.57 -10.61
CA ILE A 468 -38.36 -18.26 -9.94
C ILE A 468 -38.01 -18.30 -8.43
N GLU A 469 -38.09 -19.44 -7.75
CA GLU A 469 -37.93 -19.52 -6.27
C GLU A 469 -36.49 -19.85 -5.79
N GLN A 470 -35.67 -20.54 -6.59
CA GLN A 470 -34.37 -21.11 -6.13
C GLN A 470 -33.16 -20.19 -6.38
N GLY A 471 -33.18 -19.41 -7.46
CA GLY A 471 -32.01 -18.63 -7.89
C GLY A 471 -31.62 -17.48 -6.96
N LEU A 472 -32.45 -17.12 -5.99
CA LEU A 472 -32.26 -15.93 -5.15
C LEU A 472 -31.58 -16.24 -3.80
N GLN A 473 -31.86 -17.39 -3.18
CA GLN A 473 -31.11 -17.84 -2.01
C GLN A 473 -29.66 -18.17 -2.37
N GLU A 474 -29.42 -18.72 -3.57
CA GLU A 474 -28.07 -18.92 -4.12
C GLU A 474 -27.34 -17.59 -4.33
N LYS A 475 -28.03 -16.54 -4.76
CA LYS A 475 -27.43 -15.20 -4.96
C LYS A 475 -27.12 -14.45 -3.67
N LEU A 476 -27.99 -14.50 -2.66
CA LEU A 476 -27.66 -13.97 -1.32
C LEU A 476 -26.47 -14.73 -0.71
N LYS A 477 -26.39 -16.04 -0.98
CA LYS A 477 -25.24 -16.87 -0.60
C LYS A 477 -23.99 -16.47 -1.39
N GLU A 478 -24.07 -16.21 -2.70
CA GLU A 478 -22.95 -15.68 -3.50
C GLU A 478 -22.48 -14.32 -3.00
N ARG A 479 -23.36 -13.37 -2.70
CA ARG A 479 -22.97 -12.08 -2.09
C ARG A 479 -22.25 -12.27 -0.76
N ARG A 480 -22.75 -13.16 0.10
CA ARG A 480 -22.07 -13.52 1.35
C ARG A 480 -20.71 -14.18 1.08
N THR A 481 -20.61 -15.01 0.04
CA THR A 481 -19.37 -15.71 -0.32
C THR A 481 -18.33 -14.77 -0.92
N LYS A 482 -18.71 -13.88 -1.85
CA LYS A 482 -17.84 -12.83 -2.42
C LYS A 482 -17.35 -11.88 -1.33
N ARG A 483 -18.20 -11.48 -0.38
CA ARG A 483 -17.79 -10.66 0.76
C ARG A 483 -16.89 -11.40 1.76
N SER A 484 -17.10 -12.69 1.95
CA SER A 484 -16.17 -13.52 2.73
C SER A 484 -14.77 -13.54 2.10
N ARG A 485 -14.67 -13.57 0.76
CA ARG A 485 -13.37 -13.46 0.06
C ARG A 485 -12.68 -12.12 0.28
N LEU A 486 -13.45 -11.02 0.34
CA LEU A 486 -12.93 -9.69 0.68
C LEU A 486 -12.42 -9.58 2.15
N GLN A 487 -12.76 -10.54 3.02
CA GLN A 487 -12.22 -10.65 4.39
C GLN A 487 -11.00 -11.57 4.49
N GLU A 488 -10.89 -12.55 3.58
CA GLU A 488 -9.83 -13.58 3.58
C GLU A 488 -8.55 -13.13 2.84
N GLU A 489 -8.64 -12.16 1.93
CA GLU A 489 -7.50 -11.44 1.32
C GLU A 489 -6.99 -10.30 2.23
#